data_AF-A0A7R8UFT5-F1
#
_entry.id   AF-A0A7R8UFT5-F1
#
_cell.length_a   1.000
_cell.length_b   1.000
_cell.length_c   1.000
_cell.angle_alpha   90.00
_cell.angle_beta   90.00
_cell.angle_gamma   90.00
#
_symmetry.space_group_name_H-M   'P 1'
#
loop_
_entity.id
_entity.type
_entity.pdbx_description
1 polymer ?
#
loop_
_entity_poly.entity_id
_entity_poly.type
_entity_poly.pdbx_seq_one_letter_code
_entity_poly.pdbx_strand_id
1 'polypeptide(L)'
;MWRWIVFAYFIIEASAGTCKLAFMSTAPGVFTRKVGSNNIILSAADGKVSWDDNLLINAYCRNGFTGYSYYTSTPEKNLILSCSGSTVYYQTSESDSKNEVRSGYMSCQTESTYYEATISACKEYGLAYGLFVGKQPVILADVCYNLNTMRTQFVHYVAGPRSSVLEVQSTFNPSNTTIASNASVNVLFDSGAIKKENNSLVKTVHDEIPFYAEIVQYQLEELIPLDKSVGILSPYTDDFINTNTIAWWKPLKFGNWELVQEAIAQVSMSSSYDVFAGTSGAVMYPLNNRCSLSDKLTYRMDQYLRNVPLYVWNYVKSRDDKTDKGIIIIGVNSPFFESGNKSDIPCGDICDNIPWLSSLKNVRKMPSLGYVFCCKPGTIKLENFPDL
;
A
#
# COMPACT_ATOMS: atom_id res chain seq x y z
N MET A 1 -23.11 50.09 -38.90
CA MET A 1 -22.87 49.27 -37.69
C MET A 1 -21.61 48.47 -37.97
N TRP A 2 -20.47 48.82 -37.35
CA TRP A 2 -20.00 48.30 -36.06
C TRP A 2 -19.75 46.78 -36.16
N ARG A 3 -18.48 46.35 -36.35
CA ARG A 3 -17.50 45.95 -35.30
C ARG A 3 -17.89 44.60 -34.65
N TRP A 4 -17.00 43.61 -34.51
CA TRP A 4 -15.56 43.68 -34.24
C TRP A 4 -14.72 42.62 -34.97
N ILE A 5 -13.47 42.97 -35.29
CA ILE A 5 -12.38 42.00 -35.46
C ILE A 5 -11.84 41.70 -34.05
N VAL A 6 -11.72 40.43 -33.67
CA VAL A 6 -10.99 40.02 -32.46
C VAL A 6 -9.65 39.46 -32.90
N PHE A 7 -8.61 40.29 -32.84
CA PHE A 7 -7.24 39.80 -32.77
C PHE A 7 -6.98 39.28 -31.36
N ALA A 8 -7.00 37.96 -31.20
CA ALA A 8 -6.45 37.34 -30.00
C ALA A 8 -4.92 37.42 -30.08
N TYR A 9 -4.32 38.38 -29.38
CA TYR A 9 -2.91 38.31 -29.02
C TYR A 9 -2.73 37.14 -28.05
N PHE A 10 -2.11 36.06 -28.50
CA PHE A 10 -1.45 35.14 -27.57
C PHE A 10 -0.12 35.77 -27.15
N ILE A 11 -0.03 36.14 -25.88
CA ILE A 11 1.26 36.38 -25.23
C ILE A 11 1.96 35.02 -25.20
N ILE A 12 3.11 34.91 -25.86
CA ILE A 12 3.98 33.75 -25.74
C ILE A 12 4.71 33.87 -24.40
N GLU A 13 4.07 33.42 -23.33
CA GLU A 13 4.82 33.02 -22.14
C GLU A 13 5.45 31.66 -22.43
N ALA A 14 6.77 31.66 -22.58
CA ALA A 14 7.59 30.46 -22.70
C ALA A 14 7.65 29.73 -21.34
N SER A 15 6.53 29.15 -20.92
CA SER A 15 6.53 28.14 -19.85
C SER A 15 7.26 26.91 -20.37
N ALA A 16 8.15 26.34 -19.54
CA ALA A 16 8.89 25.13 -19.89
C ALA A 16 7.90 24.02 -20.31
N GLY A 17 8.14 23.39 -21.47
CA GLY A 17 7.18 22.51 -22.11
C GLY A 17 6.90 21.23 -21.33
N THR A 18 5.96 21.27 -20.39
CA THR A 18 5.54 20.06 -19.67
C THR A 18 4.66 19.18 -20.57
N CYS A 19 5.05 17.93 -20.76
CA CYS A 19 4.23 16.92 -21.38
C CYS A 19 3.31 16.26 -20.36
N LYS A 20 2.13 15.82 -20.83
CA LYS A 20 1.15 15.07 -20.04
C LYS A 20 0.61 13.93 -20.88
N LEU A 21 0.69 12.71 -20.35
CA LEU A 21 0.14 11.50 -20.96
C LEU A 21 -0.92 10.93 -20.03
N ALA A 22 -2.14 10.73 -20.52
CA ALA A 22 -3.21 10.09 -19.77
C ALA A 22 -3.31 8.59 -20.09
N PHE A 23 -4.00 7.84 -19.23
CA PHE A 23 -4.22 6.42 -19.38
C PHE A 23 -5.71 6.09 -19.43
N MET A 24 -6.07 5.16 -20.31
CA MET A 24 -7.43 4.61 -20.42
C MET A 24 -7.64 3.38 -19.53
N SER A 25 -6.55 2.68 -19.16
CA SER A 25 -6.58 1.54 -18.24
C SER A 25 -6.53 2.01 -16.78
N THR A 26 -7.18 1.26 -15.89
CA THR A 26 -7.01 1.43 -14.44
C THR A 26 -5.57 1.16 -14.02
N ALA A 27 -4.89 0.21 -14.66
CA ALA A 27 -3.47 -0.11 -14.49
C ALA A 27 -2.60 0.69 -15.49
N PRO A 28 -1.90 1.77 -15.09
CA PRO A 28 -0.93 2.43 -15.96
C PRO A 28 0.30 1.53 -16.21
N GLY A 29 1.10 1.88 -17.22
CA GLY A 29 2.43 1.28 -17.35
C GLY A 29 3.35 1.65 -16.19
N VAL A 30 4.51 1.00 -16.08
CA VAL A 30 5.57 1.48 -15.17
C VAL A 30 6.47 2.44 -15.92
N PHE A 31 6.54 3.68 -15.46
CA PHE A 31 7.30 4.77 -16.07
C PHE A 31 8.55 5.05 -15.24
N THR A 32 9.74 5.04 -15.84
CA THR A 32 11.00 5.24 -15.13
C THR A 32 11.83 6.35 -15.76
N ARG A 33 12.41 7.22 -14.93
CA ARG A 33 13.39 8.24 -15.33
C ARG A 33 14.74 7.91 -14.71
N LYS A 34 15.79 7.88 -15.51
CA LYS A 34 17.16 7.71 -15.00
C LYS A 34 17.65 9.03 -14.39
N VAL A 35 18.20 8.97 -13.18
CA VAL A 35 18.83 10.09 -12.47
C VAL A 35 20.18 9.60 -11.94
N GLY A 36 21.26 10.02 -12.58
CA GLY A 36 22.61 9.48 -12.32
C GLY A 36 22.67 7.98 -12.65
N SER A 37 23.06 7.16 -11.67
CA SER A 37 23.06 5.69 -11.77
C SER A 37 21.69 5.05 -11.58
N ASN A 38 20.73 5.76 -10.99
CA ASN A 38 19.51 5.17 -10.43
C ASN A 38 18.30 5.40 -11.34
N ASN A 39 17.32 4.49 -11.29
CA ASN A 39 16.02 4.70 -11.94
C ASN A 39 15.00 5.14 -10.88
N ILE A 40 14.28 6.22 -11.16
CA ILE A 40 13.14 6.69 -10.34
C ILE A 40 11.87 6.33 -11.10
N ILE A 41 10.96 5.58 -10.47
CA ILE A 41 9.64 5.30 -11.05
C ILE A 41 8.75 6.52 -10.82
N LEU A 42 8.13 7.01 -11.89
CA LEU A 42 7.23 8.15 -11.90
C LEU A 42 5.81 7.71 -11.60
N SER A 43 5.14 8.41 -10.69
CA SER A 43 3.73 8.16 -10.37
C SER A 43 2.79 8.62 -11.48
N ALA A 44 1.79 7.78 -11.77
CA ALA A 44 0.68 8.08 -12.66
C ALA A 44 -0.52 8.63 -11.86
N ALA A 45 -0.34 9.79 -11.21
CA ALA A 45 -1.38 10.43 -10.42
C ALA A 45 -2.63 10.70 -11.27
N ASP A 46 -3.82 10.32 -10.77
CA ASP A 46 -5.11 10.43 -11.47
C ASP A 46 -5.11 9.85 -12.90
N GLY A 47 -4.36 8.77 -13.12
CA GLY A 47 -4.21 8.14 -14.43
C GLY A 47 -3.45 9.03 -15.43
N LYS A 48 -2.55 9.89 -14.96
CA LYS A 48 -1.72 10.78 -15.78
C LYS A 48 -0.27 10.80 -15.31
N VAL A 49 0.66 10.75 -16.25
CA VAL A 49 2.10 10.99 -16.01
C VAL A 49 2.48 12.30 -16.68
N SER A 50 3.21 13.16 -15.96
CA SER A 50 3.68 14.46 -16.45
C SER A 50 5.17 14.64 -16.24
N TRP A 51 5.86 15.23 -17.21
CA TRP A 51 7.30 15.47 -17.15
C TRP A 51 7.74 16.68 -17.98
N ASP A 52 8.88 17.24 -17.61
CA ASP A 52 9.45 18.42 -18.24
C ASP A 52 10.05 18.13 -19.63
N ASP A 53 10.22 19.20 -20.40
CA ASP A 53 10.80 19.16 -21.74
C ASP A 53 12.21 18.53 -21.73
N ASN A 54 12.57 17.83 -22.81
CA ASN A 54 13.83 17.08 -22.96
C ASN A 54 14.09 15.92 -21.98
N LEU A 55 13.21 15.63 -21.02
CA LEU A 55 13.35 14.43 -20.19
C LEU A 55 12.94 13.16 -20.96
N LEU A 56 13.74 12.10 -20.80
CA LEU A 56 13.46 10.75 -21.30
C LEU A 56 12.86 9.90 -20.19
N ILE A 57 11.81 9.15 -20.53
CA ILE A 57 11.15 8.18 -19.66
C ILE A 57 11.13 6.82 -20.36
N ASN A 58 11.58 5.76 -19.69
CA ASN A 58 11.33 4.40 -20.15
C ASN A 58 9.99 3.93 -19.58
N ALA A 59 9.04 3.64 -20.45
CA ALA A 59 7.74 3.08 -20.12
C ALA A 59 7.76 1.57 -20.37
N TYR A 60 7.26 0.80 -19.42
CA TYR A 60 7.11 -0.66 -19.52
C TYR A 60 5.66 -1.11 -19.37
N CYS A 61 5.27 -2.10 -20.18
CA CYS A 61 4.01 -2.82 -20.04
C CYS A 61 4.19 -4.31 -20.37
N ARG A 62 3.80 -5.22 -19.46
CA ARG A 62 4.01 -6.68 -19.63
C ARG A 62 3.26 -7.24 -20.83
N ASN A 63 2.02 -6.81 -21.03
CA ASN A 63 1.16 -7.23 -22.15
C ASN A 63 1.24 -6.23 -23.32
N GLY A 64 2.16 -5.26 -23.24
CA GLY A 64 2.38 -4.21 -24.22
C GLY A 64 1.40 -3.05 -24.10
N PHE A 65 1.86 -1.87 -24.51
CA PHE A 65 1.02 -0.69 -24.61
C PHE A 65 0.08 -0.81 -25.82
N THR A 66 -1.07 -0.14 -25.73
CA THR A 66 -1.99 0.05 -26.86
C THR A 66 -2.47 1.50 -26.90
N GLY A 67 -2.94 1.94 -28.08
CA GLY A 67 -3.55 3.27 -28.26
C GLY A 67 -2.59 4.43 -28.55
N TYR A 68 -1.29 4.21 -28.75
CA TYR A 68 -0.33 5.28 -29.08
C TYR A 68 -0.14 5.52 -30.60
N SER A 69 -0.54 4.57 -31.46
CA SER A 69 -0.45 4.67 -32.93
C SER A 69 -1.61 3.95 -33.62
N TYR A 70 -2.01 4.45 -34.80
CA TYR A 70 -3.07 3.88 -35.64
C TYR A 70 -2.63 2.62 -36.41
N TYR A 71 -1.33 2.35 -36.47
CA TYR A 71 -0.73 1.37 -37.39
C TYR A 71 0.00 0.21 -36.71
N THR A 72 0.19 0.27 -35.38
CA THR A 72 0.86 -0.81 -34.63
C THR A 72 -0.16 -1.85 -34.17
N SER A 73 -0.23 -2.98 -34.89
CA SER A 73 -1.04 -4.15 -34.51
C SER A 73 -0.42 -4.97 -33.37
N THR A 74 0.87 -4.79 -33.10
CA THR A 74 1.64 -5.47 -32.04
C THR A 74 1.78 -4.55 -30.81
N PRO A 75 1.32 -4.97 -29.63
CA PRO A 75 1.52 -4.22 -28.38
C PRO A 75 3.00 -4.14 -27.99
N GLU A 76 3.58 -2.94 -27.99
CA GLU A 76 4.99 -2.73 -27.62
C GLU A 76 5.20 -2.78 -26.11
N LYS A 77 6.13 -3.62 -25.64
CA LYS A 77 6.37 -3.82 -24.19
C LYS A 77 7.27 -2.77 -23.56
N ASN A 78 8.14 -2.16 -24.35
CA ASN A 78 9.09 -1.14 -23.90
C ASN A 78 8.98 0.05 -24.85
N LEU A 79 8.75 1.24 -24.30
CA LEU A 79 8.75 2.49 -25.05
C LEU A 79 9.69 3.49 -24.37
N ILE A 80 10.46 4.25 -25.15
CA ILE A 80 11.17 5.43 -24.66
C ILE A 80 10.31 6.63 -25.04
N LEU A 81 9.76 7.30 -24.03
CA LEU A 81 8.97 8.52 -24.19
C LEU A 81 9.88 9.75 -24.06
N SER A 82 9.65 10.75 -24.91
CA SER A 82 10.33 12.05 -24.85
C SER A 82 9.32 13.17 -25.04
N CYS A 83 9.58 14.32 -24.41
CA CYS A 83 8.79 15.53 -24.59
C CYS A 83 9.49 16.49 -25.57
N SER A 84 8.70 17.26 -26.32
CA SER A 84 9.14 18.47 -27.02
C SER A 84 7.95 19.43 -27.16
N GLY A 85 7.98 20.57 -26.46
CA GLY A 85 6.99 21.64 -26.65
C GLY A 85 5.54 21.26 -26.34
N SER A 86 5.33 20.37 -25.36
CA SER A 86 4.07 19.69 -24.97
C SER A 86 3.64 18.46 -25.79
N THR A 87 4.28 18.15 -26.92
CA THR A 87 4.02 16.92 -27.67
C THR A 87 4.82 15.74 -27.11
N VAL A 88 4.13 14.63 -26.84
CA VAL A 88 4.74 13.36 -26.44
C VAL A 88 5.15 12.55 -27.67
N TYR A 89 6.41 12.11 -27.69
CA TYR A 89 6.94 11.21 -28.70
C TYR A 89 7.35 9.88 -28.07
N TYR A 90 7.18 8.78 -28.80
CA TYR A 90 7.66 7.45 -28.43
C TYR A 90 8.71 6.92 -29.40
N GLN A 91 9.62 6.09 -28.89
CA GLN A 91 10.54 5.24 -29.65
C GLN A 91 10.39 3.81 -29.12
N THR A 92 10.58 2.80 -29.97
CA THR A 92 10.55 1.37 -29.56
C THR A 92 11.98 0.85 -29.42
N SER A 93 12.16 -0.31 -28.79
CA SER A 93 13.50 -0.95 -28.70
C SER A 93 14.09 -1.38 -30.04
N GLU A 94 13.29 -1.39 -31.11
CA GLU A 94 13.66 -1.85 -32.45
C GLU A 94 13.78 -0.69 -33.46
N SER A 95 13.46 0.55 -33.06
CA SER A 95 13.48 1.70 -33.95
C SER A 95 13.84 3.01 -33.24
N ASP A 96 14.91 3.66 -33.72
CA ASP A 96 15.29 5.02 -33.32
C ASP A 96 14.28 6.09 -33.78
N SER A 97 13.30 5.75 -34.62
CA SER A 97 12.32 6.72 -35.13
C SER A 97 11.43 7.26 -34.00
N LYS A 98 11.47 8.59 -33.81
CA LYS A 98 10.56 9.28 -32.90
C LYS A 98 9.19 9.42 -33.57
N ASN A 99 8.19 8.77 -32.99
CA ASN A 99 6.81 8.79 -33.46
C ASN A 99 5.95 9.59 -32.48
N GLU A 100 5.03 10.40 -32.98
CA GLU A 100 4.11 11.19 -32.16
C GLU A 100 3.05 10.28 -31.51
N VAL A 101 2.82 10.44 -30.20
CA VAL A 101 1.70 9.79 -29.49
C VAL A 101 0.41 10.54 -29.83
N ARG A 102 -0.29 10.08 -30.87
CA ARG A 102 -1.44 10.79 -31.47
C ARG A 102 -2.75 10.69 -30.70
N SER A 103 -2.85 9.75 -29.78
CA SER A 103 -3.98 9.65 -28.86
C SER A 103 -3.49 10.04 -27.47
N GLY A 104 -4.20 10.96 -26.81
CA GLY A 104 -3.87 11.42 -25.46
C GLY A 104 -4.00 10.34 -24.37
N TYR A 105 -4.34 9.11 -24.76
CA TYR A 105 -4.60 7.97 -23.89
C TYR A 105 -3.78 6.75 -24.34
N MET A 106 -3.02 6.17 -23.42
CA MET A 106 -2.45 4.84 -23.59
C MET A 106 -3.17 3.84 -22.68
N SER A 107 -3.20 2.57 -23.06
CA SER A 107 -3.68 1.49 -22.20
C SER A 107 -2.56 0.48 -21.99
N CYS A 108 -2.45 -0.02 -20.76
CA CYS A 108 -1.53 -1.06 -20.36
C CYS A 108 -2.27 -2.10 -19.51
N GLN A 109 -1.85 -3.37 -19.63
CA GLN A 109 -2.08 -4.40 -18.64
C GLN A 109 -0.74 -4.78 -18.03
N THR A 110 -0.45 -4.19 -16.89
CA THR A 110 0.63 -4.52 -15.97
C THR A 110 0.08 -5.50 -14.94
N GLU A 111 0.64 -6.71 -14.91
CA GLU A 111 0.31 -7.70 -13.88
C GLU A 111 1.25 -7.52 -12.69
N SER A 112 0.67 -7.28 -11.52
CA SER A 112 1.31 -7.50 -10.22
C SER A 112 1.22 -8.99 -9.85
N THR A 113 2.12 -9.48 -9.01
CA THR A 113 2.02 -10.84 -8.47
C THR A 113 2.86 -11.01 -7.20
N TYR A 114 2.69 -12.15 -6.55
CA TYR A 114 3.50 -12.60 -5.42
C TYR A 114 4.61 -13.56 -5.89
N TYR A 115 5.81 -13.30 -5.38
CA TYR A 115 6.99 -14.14 -5.50
C TYR A 115 7.35 -14.72 -4.13
N GLU A 116 7.87 -15.95 -4.06
CA GLU A 116 8.47 -16.45 -2.82
C GLU A 116 9.76 -15.68 -2.52
N ALA A 117 9.97 -15.28 -1.26
CA ALA A 117 11.11 -14.46 -0.86
C ALA A 117 11.59 -14.77 0.56
N THR A 118 12.92 -14.81 0.76
CA THR A 118 13.50 -14.84 2.10
C THR A 118 13.51 -13.43 2.70
N ILE A 119 12.72 -13.23 3.76
CA ILE A 119 12.63 -11.97 4.51
C ILE A 119 13.28 -12.23 5.88
N SER A 120 14.33 -11.48 6.24
CA SER A 120 15.10 -11.70 7.48
C SER A 120 14.27 -11.64 8.76
N ALA A 121 13.27 -10.76 8.80
CA ALA A 121 12.34 -10.57 9.92
C ALA A 121 11.20 -11.61 9.96
N CYS A 122 11.02 -12.43 8.92
CA CYS A 122 9.95 -13.41 8.83
C CYS A 122 10.44 -14.80 9.23
N LYS A 123 9.78 -15.41 10.21
CA LYS A 123 10.04 -16.81 10.64
C LYS A 123 9.12 -17.83 9.95
N GLU A 124 8.20 -17.33 9.13
CA GLU A 124 7.15 -18.07 8.42
C GLU A 124 7.42 -18.04 6.90
N TYR A 125 6.37 -18.15 6.07
CA TYR A 125 6.49 -18.09 4.63
C TYR A 125 6.61 -16.63 4.16
N GLY A 126 7.76 -16.27 3.60
CA GLY A 126 8.02 -14.93 3.08
C GLY A 126 7.61 -14.80 1.62
N LEU A 127 6.94 -13.69 1.31
CA LEU A 127 6.47 -13.33 -0.01
C LEU A 127 6.94 -11.92 -0.38
N ALA A 128 7.39 -11.70 -1.60
CA ALA A 128 7.62 -10.37 -2.15
C ALA A 128 6.49 -10.04 -3.14
N TYR A 129 5.82 -8.90 -2.95
CA TYR A 129 4.82 -8.39 -3.86
C TYR A 129 5.45 -7.33 -4.77
N GLY A 130 5.31 -7.51 -6.08
CA GLY A 130 5.99 -6.64 -7.05
C GLY A 130 5.25 -6.46 -8.37
N LEU A 131 5.66 -5.42 -9.09
CA LEU A 131 5.29 -5.17 -10.48
C LEU A 131 6.41 -5.68 -11.39
N PHE A 132 6.07 -6.40 -12.45
CA PHE A 132 7.08 -6.81 -13.42
C PHE A 132 7.51 -5.62 -14.29
N VAL A 133 8.81 -5.32 -14.38
CA VAL A 133 9.38 -4.19 -15.13
C VAL A 133 10.52 -4.66 -16.04
N GLY A 134 10.30 -4.66 -17.35
CA GLY A 134 11.27 -5.15 -18.32
C GLY A 134 11.47 -6.65 -18.24
N LYS A 135 12.50 -7.06 -17.48
CA LYS A 135 12.89 -8.46 -17.20
C LYS A 135 13.02 -8.77 -15.70
N GLN A 136 12.84 -7.78 -14.82
CA GLN A 136 12.99 -7.94 -13.37
C GLN A 136 11.75 -7.40 -12.66
N PRO A 137 11.29 -8.03 -11.55
CA PRO A 137 10.25 -7.45 -10.73
C PRO A 137 10.83 -6.28 -9.92
N VAL A 138 10.08 -5.19 -9.81
CA VAL A 138 10.31 -4.15 -8.80
C VAL A 138 9.48 -4.52 -7.59
N ILE A 139 10.13 -4.70 -6.44
CA ILE A 139 9.47 -5.11 -5.20
C ILE A 139 8.89 -3.88 -4.49
N LEU A 140 7.57 -3.91 -4.26
CA LEU A 140 6.81 -2.83 -3.63
C LEU A 140 6.54 -3.08 -2.15
N ALA A 141 6.43 -4.35 -1.75
CA ALA A 141 6.26 -4.76 -0.37
C ALA A 141 6.79 -6.19 -0.15
N ASP A 142 7.33 -6.45 1.04
CA ASP A 142 7.51 -7.81 1.53
C ASP A 142 6.33 -8.17 2.46
N VAL A 143 5.85 -9.41 2.42
CA VAL A 143 4.74 -9.92 3.23
C VAL A 143 5.20 -11.18 3.96
N CYS A 144 5.10 -11.17 5.28
CA CYS A 144 5.32 -12.37 6.10
C CYS A 144 3.97 -13.05 6.36
N TYR A 145 3.80 -14.26 5.84
CA TYR A 145 2.52 -14.97 5.83
C TYR A 145 2.60 -16.31 6.56
N ASN A 146 1.71 -16.52 7.53
CA ASN A 146 1.59 -17.78 8.24
C ASN A 146 0.57 -18.68 7.52
N LEU A 147 1.07 -19.71 6.83
CA LEU A 147 0.26 -20.65 6.04
C LEU A 147 -0.68 -21.52 6.91
N ASN A 148 -0.30 -21.79 8.16
CA ASN A 148 -1.09 -22.62 9.07
C ASN A 148 -2.40 -21.94 9.54
N THR A 149 -2.38 -20.62 9.68
CA THR A 149 -3.51 -19.78 10.11
C THR A 149 -4.13 -18.98 8.96
N MET A 150 -3.57 -19.12 7.75
CA MET A 150 -3.88 -18.36 6.54
C MET A 150 -3.95 -16.84 6.81
N ARG A 151 -2.88 -16.26 7.38
CA ARG A 151 -2.85 -14.83 7.74
C ARG A 151 -1.50 -14.18 7.51
N THR A 152 -1.54 -12.94 7.02
CA THR A 152 -0.41 -12.00 7.11
C THR A 152 -0.09 -11.69 8.57
N GLN A 153 1.15 -11.92 8.99
CA GLN A 153 1.68 -11.47 10.28
C GLN A 153 2.09 -10.00 10.21
N PHE A 154 2.88 -9.65 9.19
CA PHE A 154 3.24 -8.28 8.87
C PHE A 154 3.50 -8.08 7.37
N VAL A 155 3.46 -6.83 6.94
CA VAL A 155 3.87 -6.33 5.63
C VAL A 155 4.90 -5.24 5.84
N HIS A 156 6.00 -5.31 5.10
CA HIS A 156 7.04 -4.29 5.02
C HIS A 156 6.91 -3.54 3.70
N TYR A 157 6.83 -2.20 3.75
CA TYR A 157 6.77 -1.35 2.58
C TYR A 157 7.52 -0.03 2.83
N VAL A 158 7.73 0.74 1.76
CA VAL A 158 8.36 2.06 1.85
C VAL A 158 7.31 3.16 1.75
N ALA A 159 7.19 3.97 2.79
CA ALA A 159 6.48 5.24 2.70
C ALA A 159 7.45 6.32 2.23
N GLY A 160 7.05 7.13 1.25
CA GLY A 160 7.87 8.18 0.69
C GLY A 160 7.10 9.14 -0.22
N PRO A 161 7.78 10.08 -0.90
CA PRO A 161 7.12 11.10 -1.69
C PRO A 161 6.26 10.48 -2.81
N ARG A 162 5.01 10.95 -2.95
CA ARG A 162 4.02 10.41 -3.91
C ARG A 162 4.48 10.41 -5.38
N SER A 163 5.54 11.14 -5.72
CA SER A 163 6.14 11.22 -7.06
C SER A 163 7.16 10.11 -7.36
N SER A 164 7.52 9.28 -6.39
CA SER A 164 8.52 8.20 -6.51
C SER A 164 8.02 6.88 -5.94
N VAL A 165 8.10 5.77 -6.70
CA VAL A 165 8.23 4.46 -6.04
C VAL A 165 9.62 4.40 -5.43
N LEU A 166 9.67 3.99 -4.17
CA LEU A 166 10.90 3.55 -3.52
C LEU A 166 10.84 2.04 -3.42
N GLU A 167 11.82 1.37 -4.02
CA GLU A 167 11.91 -0.09 -3.99
C GLU A 167 12.22 -0.57 -2.56
N VAL A 168 11.61 -1.71 -2.20
CA VAL A 168 12.01 -2.44 -1.00
C VAL A 168 13.30 -3.19 -1.32
N GLN A 169 14.40 -2.82 -0.66
CA GLN A 169 15.68 -3.54 -0.76
C GLN A 169 15.63 -4.85 0.03
N SER A 170 14.75 -5.77 -0.39
CA SER A 170 14.75 -7.13 0.13
C SER A 170 15.99 -7.88 -0.32
N THR A 171 16.34 -8.96 0.37
CA THR A 171 17.47 -9.84 0.00
C THR A 171 17.24 -10.67 -1.28
N PHE A 172 16.22 -10.31 -2.07
CA PHE A 172 15.89 -10.92 -3.35
C PHE A 172 17.00 -10.63 -4.38
N ASN A 173 17.66 -11.69 -4.85
CA ASN A 173 18.69 -11.58 -5.88
C ASN A 173 18.14 -12.06 -7.24
N PRO A 174 17.64 -11.14 -8.11
CA PRO A 174 17.08 -11.50 -9.42
C PRO A 174 18.13 -12.07 -10.40
N SER A 175 19.41 -12.07 -10.03
CA SER A 175 20.51 -12.57 -10.86
C SER A 175 20.65 -14.10 -10.80
N ASN A 176 20.24 -14.72 -9.70
CA ASN A 176 20.34 -16.18 -9.49
C ASN A 176 19.00 -16.91 -9.67
N THR A 177 17.91 -16.18 -9.90
CA THR A 177 16.69 -16.80 -10.40
C THR A 177 16.88 -17.20 -11.87
N THR A 178 17.16 -18.48 -12.09
CA THR A 178 16.27 -19.18 -13.03
C THR A 178 14.86 -18.80 -12.60
N ILE A 179 14.14 -18.04 -13.43
CA ILE A 179 12.70 -17.81 -13.22
C ILE A 179 12.13 -19.20 -12.97
N ALA A 180 11.66 -19.45 -11.75
CA ALA A 180 11.02 -20.71 -11.43
C ALA A 180 9.83 -20.80 -12.40
N SER A 181 9.96 -21.67 -13.40
CA SER A 181 8.89 -21.97 -14.31
C SER A 181 7.79 -22.60 -13.46
N ASN A 182 6.81 -21.78 -13.12
CA ASN A 182 5.74 -22.03 -12.17
C ASN A 182 6.21 -21.97 -10.70
N ALA A 183 5.52 -21.29 -9.79
CA ALA A 183 4.18 -20.68 -9.89
C ALA A 183 4.15 -19.27 -9.27
N SER A 184 3.42 -18.36 -9.92
CA SER A 184 2.75 -17.27 -9.22
C SER A 184 1.90 -17.87 -8.11
N VAL A 185 2.05 -17.40 -6.87
CA VAL A 185 1.40 -18.01 -5.69
C VAL A 185 -0.10 -17.67 -5.61
N ASN A 186 -0.69 -17.14 -6.70
CA ASN A 186 -2.10 -16.81 -6.86
C ASN A 186 -3.06 -17.96 -6.48
N VAL A 187 -2.62 -19.22 -6.51
CA VAL A 187 -3.42 -20.38 -6.06
C VAL A 187 -3.72 -20.35 -4.55
N LEU A 188 -2.90 -19.69 -3.71
CA LEU A 188 -3.22 -19.47 -2.29
C LEU A 188 -4.19 -18.31 -2.06
N PHE A 189 -4.40 -17.47 -3.09
CA PHE A 189 -5.03 -16.15 -2.98
C PHE A 189 -6.10 -15.95 -4.08
N ASP A 190 -7.01 -16.91 -4.24
CA ASP A 190 -8.13 -16.79 -5.19
C ASP A 190 -9.07 -15.65 -4.78
N SER A 191 -8.88 -14.50 -5.44
CA SER A 191 -9.58 -13.24 -5.18
C SER A 191 -11.08 -13.28 -5.53
N GLY A 192 -11.56 -14.33 -6.22
CA GLY A 192 -12.96 -14.50 -6.59
C GLY A 192 -13.89 -14.85 -5.41
N ALA A 193 -13.36 -15.42 -4.32
CA ALA A 193 -14.14 -15.81 -3.15
C ALA A 193 -14.45 -14.62 -2.22
N ILE A 194 -13.43 -13.84 -1.85
CA ILE A 194 -13.53 -12.80 -0.81
C ILE A 194 -14.54 -11.70 -1.19
N LYS A 195 -14.54 -11.25 -2.46
CA LYS A 195 -15.46 -10.20 -2.94
C LYS A 195 -16.95 -10.59 -2.87
N LYS A 196 -17.29 -11.87 -2.75
CA LYS A 196 -18.70 -12.34 -2.63
C LYS A 196 -19.18 -12.49 -1.18
N GLU A 197 -18.29 -12.69 -0.21
CA GLU A 197 -18.68 -12.97 1.18
C GLU A 197 -18.79 -11.72 2.08
N ASN A 198 -18.43 -10.54 1.54
CA ASN A 198 -18.39 -9.25 2.24
C ASN A 198 -19.68 -8.83 3.01
N ASN A 199 -20.81 -9.50 2.78
CA ASN A 199 -22.09 -9.25 3.46
C ASN A 199 -22.40 -10.20 4.65
N SER A 200 -21.46 -11.03 5.13
CA SER A 200 -21.77 -12.07 6.15
C SER A 200 -20.78 -12.23 7.31
N LEU A 201 -19.87 -11.28 7.50
CA LEU A 201 -18.53 -11.53 8.04
C LEU A 201 -18.37 -11.67 9.57
N VAL A 202 -19.42 -11.44 10.37
CA VAL A 202 -19.37 -11.61 11.85
C VAL A 202 -20.54 -12.46 12.38
N LYS A 203 -20.90 -13.52 11.64
CA LYS A 203 -21.99 -14.44 12.02
C LYS A 203 -21.87 -14.99 13.44
N THR A 204 -20.70 -15.51 13.82
CA THR A 204 -20.51 -16.21 15.11
C THR A 204 -20.87 -15.34 16.33
N VAL A 205 -20.65 -14.03 16.26
CA VAL A 205 -20.89 -13.10 17.39
C VAL A 205 -22.30 -12.52 17.35
N HIS A 206 -22.82 -12.22 16.16
CA HIS A 206 -24.18 -11.69 15.99
C HIS A 206 -25.25 -12.71 16.36
N ASP A 207 -25.05 -13.98 16.00
CA ASP A 207 -26.06 -15.02 16.16
C ASP A 207 -26.16 -15.53 17.63
N GLU A 208 -25.07 -15.43 18.41
CA GLU A 208 -25.02 -15.93 19.80
C GLU A 208 -25.43 -14.88 20.86
N ILE A 209 -25.11 -13.59 20.67
CA ILE A 209 -25.41 -12.53 21.67
C ILE A 209 -25.82 -11.21 20.97
N PRO A 210 -27.15 -10.95 20.79
CA PRO A 210 -27.64 -9.78 20.05
C PRO A 210 -27.18 -8.42 20.58
N PHE A 211 -26.93 -8.28 21.88
CA PHE A 211 -26.43 -7.04 22.49
C PHE A 211 -25.05 -6.63 21.95
N TYR A 212 -24.19 -7.60 21.63
CA TYR A 212 -22.86 -7.29 21.11
C TYR A 212 -22.88 -6.85 19.64
N ALA A 213 -23.91 -7.18 18.87
CA ALA A 213 -24.00 -6.79 17.45
C ALA A 213 -23.85 -5.27 17.24
N GLU A 214 -24.50 -4.45 18.07
CA GLU A 214 -24.46 -2.98 17.98
C GLU A 214 -23.12 -2.37 18.41
N ILE A 215 -22.36 -3.04 19.29
CA ILE A 215 -21.12 -2.53 19.91
C ILE A 215 -19.87 -3.01 19.15
N VAL A 216 -19.92 -4.25 18.66
CA VAL A 216 -18.79 -4.96 18.07
C VAL A 216 -18.39 -4.33 16.74
N GLN A 217 -19.34 -3.93 15.88
CA GLN A 217 -19.10 -3.09 14.68
C GLN A 217 -17.80 -3.36 13.90
N TYR A 218 -17.43 -4.63 13.67
CA TYR A 218 -16.28 -4.95 12.83
C TYR A 218 -16.64 -4.91 11.34
N GLN A 219 -15.64 -4.68 10.52
CA GLN A 219 -15.67 -4.81 9.07
C GLN A 219 -14.35 -5.37 8.57
N LEU A 220 -14.36 -6.00 7.39
CA LEU A 220 -13.12 -6.40 6.73
C LEU A 220 -12.59 -5.23 5.90
N GLU A 221 -11.35 -4.84 6.16
CA GLU A 221 -10.61 -3.83 5.38
C GLU A 221 -9.13 -4.18 5.31
N GLU A 222 -8.42 -3.60 4.36
CA GLU A 222 -6.95 -3.71 4.24
C GLU A 222 -6.20 -3.22 5.50
N LEU A 223 -5.11 -3.93 5.83
CA LEU A 223 -4.16 -3.61 6.89
C LEU A 223 -3.41 -2.29 6.61
N ILE A 224 -3.01 -2.07 5.35
CA ILE A 224 -2.32 -0.87 4.87
C ILE A 224 -3.28 -0.12 3.94
N PRO A 225 -3.59 1.17 4.18
CA PRO A 225 -4.36 2.00 3.26
C PRO A 225 -3.50 2.35 2.04
N LEU A 226 -3.71 1.67 0.92
CA LEU A 226 -2.81 1.73 -0.24
C LEU A 226 -2.75 3.11 -0.89
N ASP A 227 -3.87 3.80 -0.92
CA ASP A 227 -4.04 5.17 -1.44
C ASP A 227 -3.27 6.21 -0.62
N LYS A 228 -3.21 6.06 0.71
CA LYS A 228 -2.53 6.97 1.63
C LYS A 228 -1.04 6.61 1.78
N SER A 229 -0.70 5.33 1.84
CA SER A 229 0.63 4.84 2.27
C SER A 229 1.64 4.63 1.14
N VAL A 230 1.20 4.21 -0.05
CA VAL A 230 2.09 3.95 -1.20
C VAL A 230 1.38 4.41 -2.47
N GLY A 231 1.61 5.66 -2.88
CA GLY A 231 0.82 6.38 -3.89
C GLY A 231 0.79 5.80 -5.33
N ILE A 232 1.26 4.57 -5.52
CA ILE A 232 1.29 3.81 -6.78
C ILE A 232 0.63 2.43 -6.63
N LEU A 233 0.26 1.98 -5.43
CA LEU A 233 -0.36 0.66 -5.23
C LEU A 233 -1.85 0.59 -5.61
N SER A 234 -2.64 1.65 -5.38
CA SER A 234 -4.10 1.69 -5.61
C SER A 234 -4.63 1.02 -6.92
N PRO A 235 -3.99 1.14 -8.10
CA PRO A 235 -4.51 0.53 -9.33
C PRO A 235 -4.16 -0.94 -9.58
N TYR A 236 -3.30 -1.58 -8.77
CA TYR A 236 -2.71 -2.90 -9.12
C TYR A 236 -3.08 -4.06 -8.17
N THR A 237 -3.93 -3.81 -7.17
CA THR A 237 -3.77 -4.49 -5.86
C THR A 237 -4.91 -5.38 -5.40
N ASP A 238 -5.88 -5.76 -6.22
CA ASP A 238 -6.98 -6.66 -5.79
C ASP A 238 -6.48 -7.89 -5.00
N ASP A 239 -5.48 -8.61 -5.51
CA ASP A 239 -4.89 -9.78 -4.83
C ASP A 239 -4.10 -9.41 -3.55
N PHE A 240 -3.48 -8.22 -3.52
CA PHE A 240 -2.74 -7.72 -2.35
C PHE A 240 -3.65 -7.24 -1.22
N ILE A 241 -4.74 -6.55 -1.56
CA ILE A 241 -5.79 -6.12 -0.65
C ILE A 241 -6.39 -7.35 0.03
N ASN A 242 -6.82 -8.34 -0.78
CA ASN A 242 -7.41 -9.58 -0.30
C ASN A 242 -6.49 -10.34 0.67
N THR A 243 -5.20 -10.49 0.32
CA THR A 243 -4.21 -11.19 1.17
C THR A 243 -3.99 -10.48 2.52
N ASN A 244 -4.05 -9.15 2.52
CA ASN A 244 -3.76 -8.31 3.68
C ASN A 244 -5.02 -7.71 4.34
N THR A 245 -6.19 -8.29 4.11
CA THR A 245 -7.45 -7.87 4.76
C THR A 245 -7.56 -8.43 6.18
N ILE A 246 -7.97 -7.60 7.14
CA ILE A 246 -8.22 -8.01 8.54
C ILE A 246 -9.58 -7.49 9.04
N ALA A 247 -10.06 -8.06 10.14
CA ALA A 247 -11.23 -7.55 10.85
C ALA A 247 -10.87 -6.31 11.68
N TRP A 248 -11.38 -5.16 11.25
CA TRP A 248 -11.20 -3.85 11.86
C TRP A 248 -12.42 -3.42 12.67
N TRP A 249 -12.19 -2.99 13.92
CA TRP A 249 -13.19 -2.28 14.71
C TRP A 249 -13.36 -0.87 14.14
N LYS A 250 -14.57 -0.54 13.66
CA LYS A 250 -14.84 0.73 12.93
C LYS A 250 -14.36 2.00 13.66
N PRO A 251 -14.63 2.21 14.96
CA PRO A 251 -14.11 3.34 15.73
C PRO A 251 -12.59 3.50 15.69
N LEU A 252 -11.80 2.41 15.65
CA LEU A 252 -10.34 2.52 15.49
C LEU A 252 -9.98 2.89 14.05
N LYS A 253 -10.50 2.14 13.05
CA LYS A 253 -10.12 2.26 11.63
C LYS A 253 -10.40 3.65 11.06
N PHE A 254 -11.57 4.22 11.37
CA PHE A 254 -12.01 5.55 10.94
C PHE A 254 -11.82 6.64 12.01
N GLY A 255 -11.12 6.31 13.10
CA GLY A 255 -10.80 7.23 14.19
C GLY A 255 -9.30 7.46 14.28
N ASN A 256 -8.71 7.09 15.40
CA ASN A 256 -7.29 7.37 15.65
C ASN A 256 -6.35 6.62 14.70
N TRP A 257 -6.73 5.48 14.11
CA TRP A 257 -5.86 4.82 13.13
C TRP A 257 -5.82 5.55 11.79
N GLU A 258 -6.90 6.18 11.36
CA GLU A 258 -6.89 7.03 10.18
C GLU A 258 -5.92 8.21 10.36
N LEU A 259 -5.94 8.84 11.54
CA LEU A 259 -4.99 9.91 11.90
C LEU A 259 -3.53 9.44 11.95
N VAL A 260 -3.25 8.20 12.38
CA VAL A 260 -1.90 7.60 12.30
C VAL A 260 -1.45 7.50 10.85
N GLN A 261 -2.31 6.98 9.96
CA GLN A 261 -1.98 6.75 8.56
C GLN A 261 -1.79 8.06 7.79
N GLU A 262 -2.59 9.08 8.10
CA GLU A 262 -2.41 10.43 7.55
C GLU A 262 -1.12 11.09 8.04
N ALA A 263 -0.76 10.92 9.32
CA ALA A 263 0.50 11.43 9.85
C ALA A 263 1.74 10.78 9.19
N ILE A 264 1.68 9.46 8.94
CA ILE A 264 2.71 8.73 8.18
C ILE A 264 2.78 9.25 6.73
N ALA A 265 1.64 9.42 6.06
CA ALA A 265 1.59 9.94 4.70
C ALA A 265 2.12 11.38 4.60
N GLN A 266 1.84 12.24 5.59
CA GLN A 266 2.33 13.61 5.65
C GLN A 266 3.85 13.69 5.87
N VAL A 267 4.39 12.97 6.87
CA VAL A 267 5.85 13.00 7.13
C VAL A 267 6.65 12.40 5.97
N SER A 268 6.05 11.43 5.26
CA SER A 268 6.65 10.80 4.08
C SER A 268 6.64 11.68 2.82
N MET A 269 6.01 12.87 2.83
CA MET A 269 6.07 13.79 1.68
C MET A 269 7.47 14.35 1.42
N SER A 270 8.36 14.36 2.42
CA SER A 270 9.70 14.97 2.36
C SER A 270 10.86 14.01 2.64
N SER A 271 10.59 12.80 3.13
CA SER A 271 11.61 11.84 3.57
C SER A 271 11.11 10.41 3.40
N SER A 272 12.03 9.44 3.41
CA SER A 272 11.71 8.03 3.17
C SER A 272 11.69 7.24 4.47
N TYR A 273 10.68 6.38 4.64
CA TYR A 273 10.49 5.56 5.84
C TYR A 273 10.26 4.09 5.48
N ASP A 274 10.98 3.19 6.15
CA ASP A 274 10.58 1.78 6.23
C ASP A 274 9.39 1.69 7.17
N VAL A 275 8.31 1.05 6.71
CA VAL A 275 7.11 0.81 7.50
C VAL A 275 6.78 -0.67 7.50
N PHE A 276 6.76 -1.26 8.70
CA PHE A 276 6.28 -2.61 8.95
C PHE A 276 4.90 -2.51 9.60
N ALA A 277 3.84 -2.86 8.88
CA ALA A 277 2.48 -2.91 9.38
C ALA A 277 2.09 -4.36 9.71
N GLY A 278 1.55 -4.64 10.90
CA GLY A 278 1.24 -6.01 11.32
C GLY A 278 0.16 -6.09 12.39
N THR A 279 -0.15 -7.32 12.81
CA THR A 279 -1.19 -7.59 13.82
C THR A 279 -0.72 -8.57 14.89
N SER A 280 -1.28 -8.46 16.10
CA SER A 280 -0.89 -9.29 17.25
C SER A 280 -2.06 -9.60 18.19
N GLY A 281 -2.00 -10.78 18.81
CA GLY A 281 -2.99 -11.25 19.78
C GLY A 281 -4.37 -11.53 19.18
N ALA A 282 -5.36 -11.78 20.04
CA ALA A 282 -6.76 -11.99 19.66
C ALA A 282 -7.68 -11.20 20.60
N VAL A 283 -8.73 -10.59 20.04
CA VAL A 283 -9.76 -9.91 20.85
C VAL A 283 -10.46 -10.94 21.73
N MET A 284 -10.50 -10.69 23.03
CA MET A 284 -11.30 -11.45 23.97
C MET A 284 -12.62 -10.71 24.22
N TYR A 285 -13.74 -11.43 24.27
CA TYR A 285 -15.05 -10.88 24.63
C TYR A 285 -15.64 -11.63 25.84
N PRO A 286 -16.38 -10.96 26.74
CA PRO A 286 -16.95 -11.61 27.92
C PRO A 286 -18.22 -12.41 27.58
N LEU A 287 -18.23 -13.69 27.94
CA LEU A 287 -19.32 -14.63 27.64
C LEU A 287 -20.58 -14.43 28.50
N ASN A 288 -20.47 -13.71 29.62
CA ASN A 288 -21.61 -13.37 30.49
C ASN A 288 -21.26 -12.18 31.41
N ASN A 289 -22.25 -11.71 32.18
CA ASN A 289 -22.12 -10.60 33.14
C ASN A 289 -21.21 -10.91 34.36
N ARG A 290 -20.45 -12.02 34.35
CA ARG A 290 -19.43 -12.36 35.35
C ARG A 290 -18.09 -12.51 34.63
N CYS A 291 -17.23 -11.50 34.76
CA CYS A 291 -15.97 -11.28 34.02
C CYS A 291 -14.91 -12.42 34.06
N SER A 292 -15.23 -13.57 34.65
CA SER A 292 -14.40 -14.78 34.75
C SER A 292 -14.42 -15.69 33.53
N LEU A 293 -15.34 -15.51 32.57
CA LEU A 293 -15.40 -16.30 31.33
C LEU A 293 -15.31 -15.37 30.11
N SER A 294 -14.30 -15.61 29.28
CA SER A 294 -14.05 -14.88 28.03
C SER A 294 -13.63 -15.85 26.93
N ASP A 295 -13.98 -15.53 25.69
CA ASP A 295 -13.60 -16.30 24.51
C ASP A 295 -13.04 -15.39 23.40
N LYS A 296 -12.41 -15.98 22.39
CA LYS A 296 -11.78 -15.27 21.28
C LYS A 296 -12.83 -14.87 20.24
N LEU A 297 -12.84 -13.59 19.89
CA LEU A 297 -13.66 -13.06 18.81
C LEU A 297 -13.13 -13.61 17.48
N THR A 298 -14.00 -14.24 16.69
CA THR A 298 -13.63 -14.81 15.38
C THR A 298 -14.48 -14.24 14.26
N TYR A 299 -13.88 -14.19 13.06
CA TYR A 299 -14.51 -13.84 11.81
C TYR A 299 -14.22 -14.93 10.77
N ARG A 300 -15.07 -15.05 9.76
CA ARG A 300 -14.88 -15.97 8.63
C ARG A 300 -14.26 -15.21 7.45
N MET A 301 -13.35 -15.86 6.72
CA MET A 301 -12.79 -15.41 5.45
C MET A 301 -13.82 -15.18 4.34
N ASP A 302 -13.92 -16.01 3.30
CA ASP A 302 -13.30 -17.31 2.97
C ASP A 302 -13.60 -18.50 3.91
N GLN A 303 -13.25 -19.71 3.47
CA GLN A 303 -13.51 -20.97 4.16
C GLN A 303 -12.84 -21.09 5.55
N TYR A 304 -11.82 -20.30 5.84
CA TYR A 304 -11.05 -20.32 7.09
C TYR A 304 -11.67 -19.44 8.17
N LEU A 305 -11.66 -19.94 9.40
CA LEU A 305 -12.03 -19.17 10.59
C LEU A 305 -10.77 -18.45 11.13
N ARG A 306 -10.86 -17.14 11.33
CA ARG A 306 -9.75 -16.28 11.75
C ARG A 306 -10.11 -15.55 13.04
N ASN A 307 -9.15 -15.34 13.93
CA ASN A 307 -9.35 -14.52 15.12
C ASN A 307 -9.26 -13.05 14.73
N VAL A 308 -10.13 -12.22 15.27
CA VAL A 308 -9.99 -10.76 15.20
C VAL A 308 -8.72 -10.36 15.98
N PRO A 309 -7.76 -9.65 15.38
CA PRO A 309 -6.53 -9.26 16.07
C PRO A 309 -6.81 -8.22 17.15
N LEU A 310 -6.16 -8.33 18.31
CA LEU A 310 -6.32 -7.37 19.41
C LEU A 310 -5.56 -6.06 19.16
N TYR A 311 -4.36 -6.18 18.59
CA TYR A 311 -3.51 -5.06 18.27
C TYR A 311 -3.25 -5.01 16.78
N VAL A 312 -3.32 -3.81 16.21
CA VAL A 312 -2.73 -3.49 14.91
C VAL A 312 -1.59 -2.51 15.16
N TRP A 313 -0.46 -2.70 14.48
CA TRP A 313 0.74 -1.91 14.76
C TRP A 313 1.49 -1.54 13.49
N ASN A 314 2.17 -0.39 13.53
CA ASN A 314 3.13 0.06 12.53
C ASN A 314 4.48 0.31 13.24
N TYR A 315 5.55 -0.36 12.84
CA TYR A 315 6.91 0.11 13.10
C TYR A 315 7.35 1.03 11.95
N VAL A 316 7.74 2.26 12.27
CA VAL A 316 8.13 3.30 11.32
C VAL A 316 9.55 3.74 11.63
N LYS A 317 10.45 3.70 10.64
CA LYS A 317 11.87 4.05 10.78
C LYS A 317 12.34 4.87 9.59
N SER A 318 13.11 5.93 9.82
CA SER A 318 13.72 6.69 8.73
C SER A 318 14.74 5.83 7.96
N ARG A 319 14.70 5.89 6.62
CA ARG A 319 15.78 5.39 5.75
C ARG A 319 16.95 6.36 5.67
N ASP A 320 16.66 7.65 5.82
CA ASP A 320 17.60 8.75 5.61
C ASP A 320 18.51 8.96 6.85
N ASP A 321 17.99 8.71 8.06
CA ASP A 321 18.75 8.75 9.33
C ASP A 321 19.08 7.35 9.86
N LYS A 322 20.34 6.92 9.73
CA LYS A 322 20.84 5.64 10.26
C LYS A 322 20.91 5.57 11.80
N THR A 323 20.80 6.70 12.49
CA THR A 323 20.76 6.77 13.95
C THR A 323 19.33 6.68 14.49
N ASP A 324 18.32 6.85 13.63
CA ASP A 324 16.93 6.62 13.99
C ASP A 324 16.71 5.15 14.36
N LYS A 325 16.21 4.95 15.57
CA LYS A 325 15.80 3.63 16.05
C LYS A 325 14.41 3.26 15.52
N GLY A 326 13.67 4.22 15.00
CA GLY A 326 12.27 4.10 14.63
C GLY A 326 11.35 4.08 15.85
N ILE A 327 10.07 3.89 15.58
CA ILE A 327 9.01 3.89 16.58
C ILE A 327 7.93 2.87 16.24
N ILE A 328 7.35 2.24 17.27
CA ILE A 328 6.19 1.35 17.10
C ILE A 328 4.94 2.11 17.53
N ILE A 329 3.94 2.22 16.65
CA ILE A 329 2.61 2.77 16.93
C ILE A 329 1.64 1.60 17.00
N ILE A 330 0.77 1.55 18.01
CA ILE A 330 -0.15 0.45 18.27
C ILE A 330 -1.56 0.97 18.45
N GLY A 331 -2.51 0.50 17.64
CA GLY A 331 -3.94 0.67 17.83
C GLY A 331 -4.56 -0.54 18.53
N VAL A 332 -5.45 -0.30 19.49
CA VAL A 332 -6.23 -1.37 20.15
C VAL A 332 -7.54 -1.59 19.42
N ASN A 333 -7.63 -2.74 18.75
CA ASN A 333 -8.71 -3.11 17.85
C ASN A 333 -9.83 -3.84 18.60
N SER A 334 -10.30 -3.28 19.72
CA SER A 334 -11.31 -3.89 20.59
C SER A 334 -12.20 -2.85 21.29
N PRO A 335 -13.55 -3.00 21.25
CA PRO A 335 -14.47 -2.23 22.08
C PRO A 335 -14.42 -2.62 23.57
N PHE A 336 -13.83 -3.78 23.89
CA PHE A 336 -13.77 -4.33 25.26
C PHE A 336 -12.51 -3.90 26.03
N PHE A 337 -11.69 -2.99 25.47
CA PHE A 337 -10.44 -2.56 26.10
C PHE A 337 -10.66 -1.45 27.14
N GLU A 338 -10.30 -1.75 28.39
CA GLU A 338 -10.33 -0.80 29.50
C GLU A 338 -8.92 -0.28 29.82
N SER A 339 -8.62 0.97 29.44
CA SER A 339 -7.30 1.57 29.62
C SER A 339 -6.83 1.78 31.07
N GLY A 340 -7.68 1.42 32.05
CA GLY A 340 -7.32 1.43 33.47
C GLY A 340 -6.39 0.28 33.87
N ASN A 341 -6.37 -0.83 33.12
CA ASN A 341 -5.57 -1.99 33.45
C ASN A 341 -4.15 -1.90 32.84
N LYS A 342 -3.14 -1.75 33.70
CA LYS A 342 -1.73 -1.58 33.28
C LYS A 342 -1.12 -2.83 32.62
N SER A 343 -1.68 -4.03 32.80
CA SER A 343 -1.20 -5.22 32.09
C SER A 343 -1.49 -5.18 30.60
N ASP A 344 -2.50 -4.41 30.19
CA ASP A 344 -3.06 -4.46 28.84
C ASP A 344 -2.50 -3.32 27.97
N ILE A 345 -1.68 -2.43 28.55
CA ILE A 345 -0.95 -1.40 27.82
C ILE A 345 0.40 -2.00 27.36
N PRO A 346 0.69 -2.10 26.05
CA PRO A 346 1.84 -2.87 25.56
C PRO A 346 3.24 -2.33 25.92
N CYS A 347 3.34 -1.07 26.36
CA CYS A 347 4.61 -0.35 26.57
C CYS A 347 4.43 0.94 27.39
N GLY A 348 5.56 1.61 27.69
CA GLY A 348 5.54 3.02 28.12
C GLY A 348 5.20 3.95 26.95
N ASP A 349 4.01 4.53 26.99
CA ASP A 349 3.44 5.45 25.99
C ASP A 349 4.26 6.74 25.81
N ILE A 350 4.84 6.93 24.62
CA ILE A 350 5.64 8.10 24.24
C ILE A 350 4.99 8.98 23.16
N CYS A 351 3.70 8.81 22.83
CA CYS A 351 3.09 9.50 21.68
C CYS A 351 3.28 11.04 21.70
N ASP A 352 3.23 11.64 22.89
CA ASP A 352 3.23 13.11 23.01
C ASP A 352 4.61 13.74 22.71
N ASN A 353 5.66 12.92 22.69
CA ASN A 353 7.05 13.29 22.39
C ASN A 353 7.38 13.30 20.89
N ILE A 354 6.44 12.93 20.00
CA ILE A 354 6.69 12.79 18.56
C ILE A 354 5.99 13.95 17.83
N PRO A 355 6.72 14.92 17.25
CA PRO A 355 6.10 16.12 16.69
C PRO A 355 5.11 15.84 15.55
N TRP A 356 5.41 14.87 14.69
CA TRP A 356 4.59 14.53 13.52
C TRP A 356 3.31 13.75 13.86
N LEU A 357 3.16 13.21 15.08
CA LEU A 357 1.91 12.63 15.59
C LEU A 357 1.07 13.64 16.40
N SER A 358 1.26 14.94 16.19
CA SER A 358 0.58 15.99 16.97
C SER A 358 -0.95 15.95 16.86
N SER A 359 -1.51 15.48 15.74
CA SER A 359 -2.96 15.27 15.53
C SER A 359 -3.58 14.32 16.57
N LEU A 360 -2.81 13.34 17.06
CA LEU A 360 -3.29 12.31 17.98
C LEU A 360 -3.38 12.77 19.45
N LYS A 361 -2.63 13.81 19.85
CA LYS A 361 -2.36 14.13 21.27
C LYS A 361 -3.59 14.14 22.18
N ASN A 362 -4.68 14.73 21.72
CA ASN A 362 -5.91 14.89 22.51
C ASN A 362 -6.91 13.73 22.33
N VAL A 363 -6.81 12.98 21.23
CA VAL A 363 -7.85 12.04 20.77
C VAL A 363 -7.47 10.57 20.94
N ARG A 364 -6.17 10.25 20.99
CA ARG A 364 -5.59 8.88 21.07
C ARG A 364 -6.00 8.04 22.29
N LYS A 365 -6.66 8.64 23.28
CA LYS A 365 -7.20 7.98 24.49
C LYS A 365 -8.73 8.05 24.57
N MET A 366 -9.41 8.51 23.53
CA MET A 366 -10.88 8.52 23.44
C MET A 366 -11.38 7.13 23.01
N PRO A 367 -12.20 6.43 23.81
CA PRO A 367 -12.69 5.10 23.46
C PRO A 367 -13.46 5.09 22.13
N SER A 368 -14.23 6.14 21.85
CA SER A 368 -15.03 6.31 20.63
C SER A 368 -14.24 6.46 19.34
N LEU A 369 -12.91 6.56 19.41
CA LEU A 369 -11.99 6.65 18.27
C LEU A 369 -10.91 5.54 18.31
N GLY A 370 -11.06 4.56 19.22
CA GLY A 370 -10.06 3.53 19.52
C GLY A 370 -8.80 4.06 20.21
N TYR A 371 -8.13 3.23 21.00
CA TYR A 371 -6.91 3.65 21.71
C TYR A 371 -5.68 3.52 20.82
N VAL A 372 -4.80 4.52 20.85
CA VAL A 372 -3.49 4.49 20.19
C VAL A 372 -2.36 4.83 21.17
N PHE A 373 -1.34 3.98 21.17
CA PHE A 373 -0.12 4.08 21.97
C PHE A 373 1.11 4.11 21.06
N CYS A 374 2.21 4.69 21.56
CA CYS A 374 3.47 4.76 20.83
C CYS A 374 4.59 4.27 21.74
N CYS A 375 5.46 3.39 21.23
CA CYS A 375 6.43 2.64 21.99
C CYS A 375 7.84 2.79 21.42
N LYS A 376 8.85 2.76 22.29
CA LYS A 376 10.23 2.60 21.85
C LYS A 376 10.46 1.15 21.37
N PRO A 377 11.23 0.94 20.30
CA PRO A 377 11.68 -0.40 19.89
C PRO A 377 12.37 -1.13 21.04
N GLY A 378 12.22 -2.46 21.08
CA GLY A 378 12.73 -3.31 22.17
C GLY A 378 12.02 -3.18 23.52
N THR A 379 11.01 -2.30 23.67
CA THR A 379 10.20 -2.21 24.91
C THR A 379 8.86 -2.94 24.84
N ILE A 380 8.48 -3.40 23.65
CA ILE A 380 7.19 -4.00 23.36
C ILE A 380 7.14 -5.49 23.74
N LYS A 381 5.95 -5.98 24.10
CA LYS A 381 5.67 -7.42 24.29
C LYS A 381 4.41 -7.81 23.53
N LEU A 382 4.52 -7.89 22.21
CA LEU A 382 3.45 -8.35 21.33
C LEU A 382 3.76 -9.74 20.75
N GLU A 383 2.73 -10.58 20.69
CA GLU A 383 2.80 -11.89 20.02
C GLU A 383 3.07 -11.71 18.53
N ASN A 384 3.99 -12.52 17.96
CA ASN A 384 4.38 -12.48 16.55
C ASN A 384 4.91 -11.12 16.06
N PHE A 385 5.35 -10.24 16.97
CA PHE A 385 6.10 -9.06 16.58
C PHE A 385 7.49 -9.49 16.07
N PRO A 386 7.93 -9.07 14.87
CA PRO A 386 9.23 -9.43 14.32
C PRO A 386 10.39 -8.85 15.13
N ASP A 387 11.54 -9.53 15.10
CA ASP A 387 12.80 -9.03 15.67
C ASP A 387 13.41 -7.99 14.71
N LEU A 388 13.08 -6.71 14.91
CA LEU A 388 13.45 -5.55 14.07
C LEU A 388 14.54 -4.65 14.69
#